data_AF-V9LGJ7-F1
#
_entry.id   AF-V9LGJ7-F1
#
_cell.length_a   1.000
_cell.length_b   1.000
_cell.length_c   1.000
_cell.angle_alpha   90.00
_cell.angle_beta   90.00
_cell.angle_gamma   90.00
#
_symmetry.space_group_name_H-M   'P 1'
#
loop_
_entity.id
_entity.type
_entity.pdbx_description
1 polymer ?
#
loop_
_entity_poly.entity_id
_entity_poly.type
_entity_poly.pdbx_seq_one_letter_code
_entity_poly.pdbx_strand_id
1 'polypeptide(L)'
;KPCRTITVEFIRKSVQEAIASFSGSGNKSDDPGTSIAAYQYMLEANKGKTMLEFQELMTVFQLLHWNGSLKVLRERKCSRQEVILYYSQCPLDDCMRSQMALDWISKEKKTPGIVLLELQASLQELERAREAGRELRFPKEKKEILTLALSQIETGSTSTEWSTCDPKWLGLCTNLANSKH
;
A
#
# COMPACT_ATOMS: atom_id res chain seq x y z
N LYS A 1 -13.92 -4.26 26.73
CA LYS A 1 -12.54 -4.48 26.24
C LYS A 1 -11.96 -3.11 25.88
N PRO A 2 -10.71 -2.76 26.24
CA PRO A 2 -10.12 -1.54 25.72
C PRO A 2 -9.95 -1.70 24.21
N CYS A 3 -10.75 -0.99 23.43
CA CYS A 3 -10.51 -0.86 22.00
C CYS A 3 -9.20 -0.06 21.84
N ARG A 4 -8.17 -0.70 21.30
CA ARG A 4 -6.88 -0.06 20.97
C ARG A 4 -7.07 0.84 19.74
N THR A 5 -7.73 1.97 19.93
CA THR A 5 -7.90 2.99 18.90
C THR A 5 -6.72 3.95 18.91
N ILE A 6 -6.51 4.63 17.78
CA ILE A 6 -5.50 5.68 17.66
C ILE A 6 -5.98 6.89 18.46
N THR A 7 -5.24 7.22 19.51
CA THR A 7 -5.46 8.40 20.36
C THR A 7 -4.40 9.46 20.11
N VAL A 8 -4.68 10.73 20.41
CA VAL A 8 -3.69 11.82 20.31
C VAL A 8 -2.40 11.47 21.06
N GLU A 9 -2.53 10.85 22.23
CA GLU A 9 -1.39 10.46 23.06
C GLU A 9 -0.55 9.36 22.39
N PHE A 10 -1.20 8.41 21.73
CA PHE A 10 -0.50 7.42 20.90
C PHE A 10 0.25 8.08 19.75
N ILE A 11 -0.39 8.99 19.01
CA ILE A 11 0.24 9.70 17.88
C ILE A 11 1.50 10.44 18.36
N ARG A 12 1.36 11.22 19.44
CA ARG A 12 2.46 11.98 20.03
C ARG A 12 3.64 11.07 20.39
N LYS A 13 3.37 9.95 21.06
CA LYS A 13 4.41 8.98 21.47
C LYS A 13 5.07 8.31 20.26
N SER A 14 4.28 7.81 19.30
CA SER A 14 4.81 7.13 18.12
C SER A 14 5.63 8.05 17.22
N VAL A 15 5.25 9.32 17.08
CA VAL A 15 6.05 10.30 16.31
C VAL A 15 7.37 10.61 17.02
N GLN A 16 7.36 10.73 18.36
CA GLN A 16 8.61 10.91 19.13
C GLN A 16 9.56 9.72 18.98
N GLU A 17 9.04 8.50 19.06
CA GLU A 17 9.81 7.27 18.84
C GLU A 17 10.39 7.20 17.42
N ALA A 18 9.62 7.59 16.40
CA ALA A 18 10.07 7.65 15.01
C ALA A 18 11.19 8.69 14.83
N ILE A 19 11.05 9.88 15.40
CA ILE A 19 12.08 10.93 15.38
C ILE A 19 13.38 10.40 16.01
N ALA A 20 13.31 9.79 17.19
CA ALA A 20 14.46 9.24 17.90
C ALA A 20 15.15 8.10 17.12
N SER A 21 14.37 7.29 16.41
CA SER A 21 14.90 6.19 15.58
C SER A 21 15.59 6.71 14.31
N PHE A 22 15.08 7.79 13.72
CA PHE A 22 15.66 8.41 12.52
C PHE A 22 16.95 9.20 12.83
N SER A 23 17.03 9.89 13.98
CA SER A 23 18.25 10.60 14.37
C SER A 23 19.42 9.67 14.71
N GLY A 24 19.17 8.37 14.93
CA GLY A 24 20.20 7.33 15.05
C GLY A 24 20.58 6.62 13.75
N SER A 25 19.85 6.82 12.64
CA SER A 25 20.04 6.11 11.37
C SER A 25 20.46 7.08 10.27
N GLY A 26 21.77 7.15 9.98
CA GLY A 26 22.36 8.08 9.00
C GLY A 26 22.04 7.83 7.53
N ASN A 27 20.94 7.15 7.19
CA ASN A 27 20.59 6.81 5.81
C ASN A 27 19.82 7.94 5.10
N LYS A 28 20.49 8.52 4.10
CA LYS A 28 20.05 9.63 3.26
C LYS A 28 19.47 9.11 1.95
N SER A 29 18.15 9.00 1.84
CA SER A 29 17.52 8.92 0.51
C SER A 29 16.14 9.58 0.41
N ASP A 30 15.53 9.96 1.54
CA ASP A 30 14.37 10.84 1.61
C ASP A 30 14.64 11.85 2.74
N ASP A 31 14.20 13.10 2.58
CA ASP A 31 14.27 14.09 3.66
C ASP A 31 13.55 13.53 4.91
N PRO A 32 14.27 13.24 6.02
CA PRO A 32 13.68 12.62 7.21
C PRO A 32 12.52 13.41 7.79
N GLY A 33 12.54 14.74 7.64
CA GLY A 33 11.43 15.61 8.06
C GLY A 33 10.15 15.32 7.27
N THR A 34 10.30 15.03 5.98
CA THR A 34 9.20 14.75 5.05
C THR A 34 8.55 13.38 5.28
N SER A 35 9.30 12.35 5.67
CA SER A 35 8.74 11.00 5.95
C SER A 35 8.05 10.94 7.32
N ILE A 36 8.63 11.58 8.33
CA ILE A 36 8.04 11.69 9.68
C ILE A 36 6.74 12.50 9.63
N ALA A 37 6.71 13.62 8.89
CA ALA A 37 5.50 14.40 8.70
C ALA A 37 4.39 13.60 7.99
N ALA A 38 4.74 12.74 7.02
CA ALA A 38 3.77 11.84 6.38
C ALA A 38 3.20 10.82 7.36
N TYR A 39 4.06 10.22 8.17
CA TYR A 39 3.66 9.26 9.20
C TYR A 39 2.74 9.89 10.25
N GLN A 40 3.08 11.08 10.72
CA GLN A 40 2.23 11.86 11.62
C GLN A 40 0.87 12.16 10.97
N TYR A 41 0.86 12.66 9.73
CA TYR A 41 -0.40 12.95 9.03
C TYR A 41 -1.26 11.69 8.85
N MET A 42 -0.64 10.55 8.55
CA MET A 42 -1.35 9.28 8.40
C MET A 42 -1.98 8.83 9.72
N LEU A 43 -1.29 9.01 10.85
CA LEU A 43 -1.82 8.74 12.17
C LEU A 43 -2.99 9.68 12.52
N GLU A 44 -2.84 10.98 12.27
CA GLU A 44 -3.89 11.99 12.54
C GLU A 44 -5.15 11.74 11.71
N ALA A 45 -5.00 11.42 10.41
CA ALA A 45 -6.12 11.10 9.51
C ALA A 45 -6.88 9.82 9.91
N ASN A 46 -6.31 8.98 10.78
CA ASN A 46 -6.91 7.72 11.23
C ASN A 46 -7.17 7.72 12.75
N LYS A 47 -7.20 8.89 13.38
CA LYS A 47 -7.59 9.04 14.80
C LYS A 47 -8.97 8.42 15.03
N GLY A 48 -9.11 7.66 16.11
CA GLY A 48 -10.34 6.94 16.45
C GLY A 48 -10.50 5.58 15.76
N LYS A 49 -9.77 5.29 14.68
CA LYS A 49 -9.72 3.94 14.10
C LYS A 49 -8.94 2.99 14.98
N THR A 50 -9.24 1.71 14.89
CA THR A 50 -8.52 0.64 15.56
C THR A 50 -7.10 0.50 15.01
N MET A 51 -6.20 -0.05 15.82
CA MET A 51 -4.86 -0.40 15.38
C MET A 51 -4.87 -1.34 14.17
N LEU A 52 -5.87 -2.22 14.06
CA LEU A 52 -5.99 -3.17 12.95
C LEU A 52 -6.32 -2.45 11.62
N GLU A 53 -7.28 -1.52 11.63
CA GLU A 53 -7.60 -0.71 10.45
C GLU A 53 -6.41 0.13 9.99
N PHE A 54 -5.67 0.71 10.94
CA PHE A 54 -4.44 1.45 10.61
C PHE A 54 -3.36 0.54 10.06
N GLN A 55 -3.21 -0.63 10.65
CA GLN A 55 -2.28 -1.65 10.20
C GLN A 55 -2.61 -2.09 8.76
N GLU A 56 -3.88 -2.29 8.42
CA GLU A 56 -4.33 -2.59 7.06
C GLU A 56 -3.99 -1.46 6.09
N LEU A 57 -4.24 -0.20 6.49
CA LEU A 57 -3.83 0.98 5.70
C LEU A 57 -2.33 1.00 5.43
N MET A 58 -1.50 0.69 6.43
CA MET A 58 -0.05 0.59 6.25
C MET A 58 0.31 -0.47 5.20
N THR A 59 -0.36 -1.63 5.22
CA THR A 59 -0.17 -2.70 4.24
C THR A 59 -0.57 -2.26 2.83
N VAL A 60 -1.68 -1.53 2.69
CA VAL A 60 -2.06 -0.94 1.41
C VAL A 60 -0.96 -0.01 0.89
N PHE A 61 -0.48 0.93 1.70
CA PHE A 61 0.60 1.84 1.27
C PHE A 61 1.89 1.12 0.89
N GLN A 62 2.26 0.05 1.58
CA GLN A 62 3.40 -0.79 1.23
C GLN A 62 3.18 -1.48 -0.14
N LEU A 63 1.98 -1.99 -0.40
CA LEU A 63 1.63 -2.60 -1.68
C LEU A 63 1.64 -1.59 -2.84
N LEU A 64 1.11 -0.37 -2.61
CA LEU A 64 1.13 0.72 -3.60
C LEU A 64 2.56 1.18 -3.93
N HIS A 65 3.44 1.14 -2.94
CA HIS A 65 4.85 1.43 -3.17
C HIS A 65 5.48 0.31 -4.01
N TRP A 66 5.25 -0.94 -3.62
CA TRP A 66 5.82 -2.13 -4.23
C TRP A 66 5.37 -2.35 -5.68
N ASN A 67 4.08 -2.23 -5.99
CA ASN A 67 3.59 -2.39 -7.36
C ASN A 67 3.91 -1.16 -8.24
N GLY A 68 4.34 -0.04 -7.65
CA GLY A 68 4.70 1.20 -8.34
C GLY A 68 3.56 2.19 -8.51
N SER A 69 2.35 1.92 -7.99
CA SER A 69 1.22 2.85 -8.07
C SER A 69 1.53 4.20 -7.40
N LEU A 70 2.27 4.23 -6.29
CA LEU A 70 2.66 5.51 -5.66
C LEU A 70 3.52 6.39 -6.58
N LYS A 71 4.35 5.77 -7.45
CA LYS A 71 5.14 6.51 -8.43
C LYS A 71 4.22 7.13 -9.48
N VAL A 72 3.26 6.38 -10.00
CA VAL A 72 2.27 6.85 -10.98
C VAL A 72 1.42 7.98 -10.40
N LEU A 73 0.96 7.87 -9.16
CA LEU A 73 0.20 8.93 -8.48
C LEU A 73 1.01 10.22 -8.34
N ARG A 74 2.29 10.09 -8.01
CA ARG A 74 3.22 11.22 -7.93
C ARG A 74 3.38 11.89 -9.30
N GLU A 75 3.55 11.11 -10.37
CA GLU A 75 3.66 11.62 -11.74
C GLU A 75 2.37 12.33 -12.20
N ARG A 76 1.21 11.88 -11.70
CA ARG A 76 -0.10 12.52 -11.92
C ARG A 76 -0.37 13.71 -10.99
N LYS A 77 0.60 14.12 -10.19
CA LYS A 77 0.51 15.25 -9.24
C LYS A 77 -0.56 15.07 -8.17
N CYS A 78 -0.93 13.83 -7.82
CA CYS A 78 -1.76 13.58 -6.64
C CYS A 78 -0.98 13.98 -5.39
N SER A 79 -1.58 14.79 -4.52
CA SER A 79 -0.92 15.18 -3.27
C SER A 79 -0.85 13.99 -2.32
N ARG A 80 0.18 13.98 -1.47
CA ARG A 80 0.33 12.94 -0.44
C ARG A 80 -0.88 12.88 0.49
N GLN A 81 -1.47 14.03 0.83
CA GLN A 81 -2.62 14.12 1.73
C GLN A 81 -3.87 13.50 1.10
N GLU A 82 -4.14 13.79 -0.17
CA GLU A 82 -5.26 13.20 -0.91
C GLU A 82 -5.14 11.68 -1.01
N VAL A 83 -3.95 11.18 -1.34
CA VAL A 83 -3.70 9.74 -1.42
C VAL A 83 -3.94 9.08 -0.05
N ILE A 84 -3.43 9.65 1.04
CA ILE A 84 -3.66 9.15 2.41
C ILE A 84 -5.14 9.15 2.77
N LEU A 85 -5.84 10.25 2.53
CA LEU A 85 -7.26 10.37 2.84
C LEU A 85 -8.09 9.34 2.08
N TYR A 86 -7.82 9.18 0.78
CA TYR A 86 -8.52 8.23 -0.05
C TYR A 86 -8.30 6.78 0.41
N TYR A 87 -7.03 6.36 0.61
CA TYR A 87 -6.74 4.98 1.02
C TYR A 87 -7.18 4.67 2.43
N SER A 88 -7.30 5.68 3.30
CA SER A 88 -7.85 5.48 4.64
C SER A 88 -9.29 4.93 4.64
N GLN A 89 -10.03 5.12 3.54
CA GLN A 89 -11.42 4.69 3.39
C GLN A 89 -11.55 3.44 2.51
N CYS A 90 -10.45 2.96 1.93
CA CYS A 90 -10.45 1.82 1.02
C CYS A 90 -9.90 0.58 1.72
N PRO A 91 -10.72 -0.47 1.93
CA PRO A 91 -10.24 -1.73 2.47
C PRO A 91 -9.31 -2.44 1.47
N LEU A 92 -8.46 -3.33 1.98
CA LEU A 92 -7.69 -4.25 1.16
C LEU A 92 -8.56 -5.45 0.78
N ASP A 93 -9.45 -5.22 -0.17
CA ASP A 93 -10.43 -6.19 -0.66
C ASP A 93 -9.99 -6.89 -1.95
N ASP A 94 -10.81 -7.84 -2.40
CA ASP A 94 -10.56 -8.61 -3.63
C ASP A 94 -10.50 -7.74 -4.88
N CYS A 95 -11.20 -6.61 -4.87
CA CYS A 95 -11.17 -5.64 -5.94
C CYS A 95 -9.79 -5.00 -6.06
N MET A 96 -9.21 -4.55 -4.93
CA MET A 96 -7.87 -4.00 -4.87
C MET A 96 -6.82 -5.05 -5.24
N ARG A 97 -6.91 -6.28 -4.71
CA ARG A 97 -6.00 -7.38 -5.06
C ARG A 97 -6.01 -7.68 -6.55
N SER A 98 -7.21 -7.74 -7.15
CA SER A 98 -7.37 -8.00 -8.58
C SER A 98 -6.79 -6.88 -9.43
N GLN A 99 -6.98 -5.62 -9.05
CA GLN A 99 -6.36 -4.49 -9.74
C GLN A 99 -4.82 -4.55 -9.67
N MET A 100 -4.27 -4.88 -8.50
CA MET A 100 -2.81 -5.04 -8.35
C MET A 100 -2.29 -6.24 -9.14
N ALA A 101 -3.06 -7.33 -9.25
CA ALA A 101 -2.72 -8.46 -10.09
C ALA A 101 -2.65 -8.05 -11.57
N LEU A 102 -3.60 -7.25 -12.06
CA LEU A 102 -3.57 -6.70 -13.43
C LEU A 102 -2.33 -5.83 -13.68
N ASP A 103 -1.91 -5.03 -12.70
CA ASP A 103 -0.67 -4.25 -12.79
C ASP A 103 0.56 -5.17 -12.96
N TRP A 104 0.60 -6.30 -12.24
CA TRP A 104 1.66 -7.30 -12.35
C TRP A 104 1.60 -8.07 -13.68
N ILE A 105 0.42 -8.42 -14.17
CA ILE A 105 0.25 -9.03 -15.50
C ILE A 105 0.74 -8.08 -16.61
N SER A 106 0.49 -6.77 -16.46
CA SER A 106 1.01 -5.75 -17.38
C SER A 106 2.55 -5.69 -17.37
N LYS A 107 3.20 -5.90 -16.21
CA LYS A 107 4.66 -6.02 -16.11
C LYS A 107 5.16 -7.32 -16.73
N GLU A 108 4.48 -8.45 -16.51
CA GLU A 108 4.82 -9.75 -17.11
C GLU A 108 4.88 -9.66 -18.63
N LYS A 109 3.90 -8.98 -19.26
CA LYS A 109 3.89 -8.75 -20.71
C LYS A 109 5.13 -8.00 -21.23
N LYS A 110 5.74 -7.16 -20.40
CA LYS A 110 6.95 -6.38 -20.75
C LYS A 110 8.24 -7.11 -20.38
N THR A 111 8.20 -7.90 -19.32
CA THR A 111 9.34 -8.64 -18.77
C THR A 111 8.86 -10.02 -18.34
N PRO A 112 8.88 -11.00 -19.26
CA PRO A 112 8.44 -12.36 -18.95
C PRO A 112 9.25 -12.97 -17.79
N GLY A 113 8.56 -13.67 -16.90
CA GLY A 113 9.09 -14.30 -15.70
C GLY A 113 9.16 -13.40 -14.46
N ILE A 114 8.81 -12.11 -14.56
CA ILE A 114 8.93 -11.17 -13.43
C ILE A 114 7.95 -11.52 -12.30
N VAL A 115 6.74 -11.98 -12.62
CA VAL A 115 5.73 -12.34 -11.60
C VAL A 115 6.18 -13.56 -10.81
N LEU A 116 6.73 -14.57 -11.47
CA LEU A 116 7.24 -15.77 -10.80
C LEU A 116 8.46 -15.45 -9.92
N LEU A 117 9.38 -14.63 -10.43
CA LEU A 117 10.55 -14.17 -9.68
C LEU A 117 10.14 -13.42 -8.42
N GLU A 118 9.20 -12.49 -8.54
CA GLU A 118 8.71 -11.70 -7.40
C GLU A 118 7.92 -12.57 -6.41
N LEU A 119 7.23 -13.61 -6.87
CA LEU A 119 6.53 -14.54 -6.00
C LEU A 119 7.52 -15.32 -5.13
N GLN A 120 8.61 -15.82 -5.73
CA GLN A 120 9.68 -16.49 -4.99
C GLN A 120 10.32 -15.55 -3.95
N ALA A 121 10.61 -14.30 -4.33
CA ALA A 121 11.14 -13.30 -3.41
C ALA A 121 10.18 -13.03 -2.24
N SER A 122 8.88 -12.94 -2.52
CA SER A 122 7.84 -12.71 -1.51
C SER A 122 7.67 -13.89 -0.55
N LEU A 123 7.79 -15.14 -1.03
CA LEU A 123 7.78 -16.33 -0.19
C LEU A 123 8.99 -16.38 0.76
N GLN A 124 10.18 -16.05 0.26
CA GLN A 124 11.37 -15.96 1.11
C GLN A 124 11.27 -14.83 2.13
N GLU A 125 10.71 -13.68 1.74
CA GLU A 125 10.45 -12.55 2.64
C GLU A 125 9.48 -12.95 3.75
N LEU A 126 8.41 -13.68 3.42
CA LEU A 126 7.43 -14.20 4.36
C LEU A 126 8.10 -15.12 5.40
N GLU A 127 8.95 -16.03 4.95
CA GLU A 127 9.63 -16.97 5.84
C GLU A 127 10.60 -16.24 6.77
N ARG A 128 11.42 -15.33 6.24
CA ARG A 128 12.32 -14.49 7.06
C ARG A 128 11.56 -13.64 8.08
N ALA A 129 10.39 -13.12 7.71
CA ALA A 129 9.55 -12.36 8.63
C ALA A 129 8.96 -13.25 9.73
N ARG A 130 8.54 -14.47 9.38
CA ARG A 130 8.03 -15.49 10.31
C ARG A 130 9.08 -15.87 11.35
N GLU A 131 10.30 -16.19 10.91
CA GLU A 131 11.42 -16.56 11.77
C GLU A 131 11.83 -15.42 12.73
N ALA A 132 11.77 -14.17 12.25
CA ALA A 132 12.13 -13.00 13.03
C ALA A 132 10.99 -12.45 13.91
N GLY A 133 9.81 -13.08 13.92
CA GLY A 133 8.63 -12.58 14.62
C GLY A 133 8.16 -11.20 14.14
N ARG A 134 8.45 -10.85 12.88
CA ARG A 134 8.04 -9.59 12.25
C ARG A 134 6.63 -9.69 11.68
N GLU A 135 6.11 -8.54 11.28
CA GLU A 135 4.81 -8.45 10.62
C GLU A 135 4.77 -9.28 9.32
N LEU A 136 3.68 -10.03 9.11
CA LEU A 136 3.46 -10.96 8.01
C LEU A 136 2.39 -10.53 7.00
N ARG A 137 1.54 -9.52 7.27
CA ARG A 137 0.43 -9.17 6.36
C ARG A 137 0.94 -8.71 5.01
N PHE A 138 1.93 -7.82 4.98
CA PHE A 138 2.50 -7.36 3.72
C PHE A 138 3.04 -8.52 2.83
N PRO A 139 3.94 -9.40 3.29
CA PRO A 139 4.42 -10.50 2.45
C PRO A 139 3.34 -11.55 2.13
N LYS A 140 2.31 -11.72 2.98
CA LYS A 140 1.13 -12.55 2.64
C LYS A 140 0.33 -11.97 1.48
N GLU A 141 0.04 -10.68 1.53
CA GLU A 141 -0.72 -9.98 0.47
C GLU A 141 0.04 -9.98 -0.86
N LYS A 142 1.38 -9.78 -0.85
CA LYS A 142 2.20 -9.95 -2.06
C LYS A 142 2.01 -11.34 -2.68
N LYS A 143 2.10 -12.39 -1.86
CA LYS A 143 1.93 -13.78 -2.31
C LYS A 143 0.55 -13.99 -2.94
N GLU A 144 -0.52 -13.51 -2.29
CA GLU A 144 -1.90 -13.64 -2.79
C GLU A 144 -2.09 -12.93 -4.13
N ILE A 145 -1.66 -11.68 -4.25
CA ILE A 145 -1.74 -10.89 -5.48
C ILE A 145 -0.97 -11.55 -6.63
N LEU A 146 0.25 -12.04 -6.38
CA LEU A 146 1.08 -12.67 -7.42
C LEU A 146 0.54 -14.03 -7.84
N THR A 147 0.01 -14.81 -6.89
CA THR A 147 -0.65 -16.08 -7.18
C THR A 147 -1.90 -15.85 -8.04
N LEU A 148 -2.69 -14.81 -7.71
CA LEU A 148 -3.84 -14.39 -8.52
C LEU A 148 -3.40 -13.99 -9.94
N ALA A 149 -2.32 -13.21 -10.07
CA ALA A 149 -1.78 -12.81 -11.36
C ALA A 149 -1.35 -14.01 -12.22
N LEU A 150 -0.62 -14.99 -11.65
CA LEU A 150 -0.21 -16.20 -12.35
C LEU A 150 -1.42 -17.03 -12.81
N SER A 151 -2.41 -17.21 -11.95
CA SER A 151 -3.62 -17.96 -12.30
C SER A 151 -4.38 -17.31 -13.48
N GLN A 152 -4.46 -15.98 -13.52
CA GLN A 152 -5.07 -15.25 -14.64
C GLN A 152 -4.24 -15.35 -15.94
N ILE A 153 -2.90 -15.40 -15.84
CA ILE A 153 -2.01 -15.61 -16.98
C ILE A 153 -2.21 -17.01 -17.57
N GLU A 154 -2.22 -18.05 -16.72
CA GLU A 154 -2.36 -19.46 -17.13
C GLU A 154 -3.71 -19.74 -17.78
N THR A 155 -4.78 -19.14 -17.25
CA THR A 155 -6.14 -19.37 -17.75
C THR A 155 -6.44 -18.60 -19.04
N GLY A 156 -5.55 -17.70 -19.49
CA GLY A 156 -5.82 -16.79 -20.62
C GLY A 156 -7.00 -15.83 -20.39
N SER A 157 -7.60 -15.91 -19.19
CA SER A 157 -8.70 -15.11 -18.72
C SER A 157 -8.15 -13.76 -18.29
N THR A 158 -7.85 -12.88 -19.26
CA THR A 158 -7.99 -11.45 -19.01
C THR A 158 -9.48 -11.15 -18.98
N SER A 159 -10.23 -11.76 -18.04
CA SER A 159 -11.68 -11.69 -18.01
C SER A 159 -12.09 -10.23 -17.94
N THR A 160 -12.66 -9.76 -19.05
CA THR A 160 -13.35 -8.48 -19.25
C THR A 160 -14.52 -8.29 -18.27
N GLU A 161 -14.81 -9.28 -17.42
CA GLU A 161 -15.84 -9.28 -16.38
C GLU A 161 -15.43 -8.59 -15.08
N TRP A 162 -14.15 -8.23 -14.88
CA TRP A 162 -13.74 -7.40 -13.72
C TRP A 162 -13.97 -5.89 -13.95
N SER A 163 -14.61 -5.51 -15.05
CA SER A 163 -14.98 -4.13 -15.42
C SER A 163 -15.94 -3.45 -14.44
N THR A 164 -16.42 -4.15 -13.40
CA THR A 164 -17.26 -3.58 -12.33
C THR A 164 -16.45 -3.00 -11.17
N CYS A 165 -15.17 -3.36 -11.05
CA CYS A 165 -14.24 -2.62 -10.23
C CYS A 165 -13.80 -1.40 -11.01
N ASP A 166 -14.64 -0.36 -11.02
CA ASP A 166 -14.22 0.98 -11.45
C ASP A 166 -12.84 1.24 -10.83
N PRO A 167 -11.79 1.48 -11.63
CA PRO A 167 -10.50 1.86 -11.10
C PRO A 167 -10.71 3.21 -10.43
N LYS A 168 -11.15 3.25 -9.17
CA LYS A 168 -11.42 4.48 -8.41
C LYS A 168 -10.17 5.37 -8.30
N TRP A 169 -9.00 4.87 -8.69
CA TRP A 169 -7.80 5.63 -9.05
C TRP A 169 -8.00 6.70 -10.13
N LEU A 170 -8.80 6.41 -11.17
CA LEU A 170 -9.28 7.39 -12.12
C LEU A 170 -10.12 8.44 -11.40
N GLY A 171 -10.93 8.06 -10.42
CA GLY A 171 -11.65 8.97 -9.50
C GLY A 171 -10.74 9.98 -8.79
N LEU A 172 -9.62 9.51 -8.24
CA LEU A 172 -8.58 10.35 -7.62
C LEU A 172 -7.98 11.39 -8.61
N CYS A 173 -7.96 11.10 -9.91
CA CYS A 173 -7.47 12.02 -10.94
C CYS A 173 -8.58 12.85 -11.61
N THR A 174 -9.83 12.36 -11.67
CA THR A 174 -10.97 12.99 -12.35
C THR A 174 -11.70 14.00 -11.46
N ASN A 175 -11.74 13.77 -10.14
CA ASN A 175 -12.25 14.78 -9.18
C ASN A 175 -11.43 16.08 -9.21
N LEU A 176 -10.18 16.05 -9.68
CA LEU A 176 -9.35 17.23 -9.92
C LEU A 176 -9.75 18.05 -11.16
N ALA A 177 -10.41 17.44 -12.15
CA ALA A 177 -10.92 18.16 -13.31
C ALA A 177 -12.23 18.91 -12.98
N ASN A 178 -13.04 18.37 -12.06
CA ASN A 178 -14.36 18.93 -11.72
C ASN A 178 -14.39 19.81 -10.47
N SER A 179 -13.34 19.84 -9.64
CA SER A 179 -13.25 20.72 -8.45
C SER A 179 -12.65 22.12 -8.74
N LYS A 180 -12.55 22.50 -10.02
CA LYS A 180 -12.04 23.81 -10.48
C LYS A 180 -13.10 24.72 -11.12
N HIS A 181 -14.39 24.49 -10.83
CA HIS A 181 -15.47 25.38 -11.26
C HIS A 181 -16.35 25.80 -10.08
#